data_AF-A0A838AD25-F1
#
_entry.id   AF-A0A838AD25-F1
#
_cell.length_a   1.000
_cell.length_b   1.000
_cell.length_c   1.000
_cell.angle_alpha   90.00
_cell.angle_beta   90.00
_cell.angle_gamma   90.00
#
_symmetry.space_group_name_H-M   'P 1'
#
loop_
_entity.id
_entity.type
_entity.pdbx_description
1 polymer ?
#
loop_
_entity_poly.entity_id
_entity_poly.type
_entity_poly.pdbx_seq_one_letter_code
_entity_poly.pdbx_strand_id
1 'polypeptide(L)' 'MMLARHVSTDEDHRWSAEGREVERARQQDQANRAAITVAGHSADAVECRELLEMLGLEPESVRPDSASPAN' A
#
# COMPACT_ATOMS: atom_id res chain seq x y z
N MET A 1 44.87 11.92 -1.05
CA MET A 1 43.58 11.65 -1.73
C MET A 1 42.55 11.32 -0.66
N MET A 2 41.56 12.19 -0.43
CA MET A 2 40.56 12.04 0.64
C MET A 2 39.27 11.51 0.04
N LEU A 3 38.87 10.29 0.40
CA LEU A 3 37.57 9.72 0.06
C LEU A 3 36.52 10.39 0.94
N ALA A 4 35.92 11.47 0.44
CA ALA A 4 34.71 12.05 1.00
C ALA A 4 33.59 11.01 0.81
N ARG A 5 33.34 10.22 1.85
CA ARG A 5 32.33 9.19 1.88
C ARG A 5 30.95 9.82 1.68
N HIS A 6 30.33 9.39 0.61
CA HIS A 6 28.97 9.58 0.09
C HIS A 6 27.88 9.03 1.04
N VAL A 7 28.14 9.01 2.34
CA VAL A 7 27.26 8.41 3.37
C VAL A 7 26.04 9.28 3.64
N SER A 8 26.12 10.61 3.50
CA SER A 8 24.98 11.48 3.79
C SER A 8 23.80 11.27 2.83
N THR A 9 24.04 11.06 1.54
CA THR A 9 22.94 10.86 0.58
C THR A 9 22.27 9.49 0.72
N ASP A 10 23.01 8.45 1.09
CA ASP A 10 22.48 7.08 1.19
C ASP A 10 21.56 6.93 2.41
N GLU A 11 21.95 7.51 3.56
CA GLU A 11 21.16 7.52 4.79
C GLU A 11 19.87 8.36 4.65
N ASP A 12 19.95 9.53 3.99
CA ASP A 12 18.77 10.37 3.70
C ASP A 12 17.79 9.69 2.73
N HIS A 13 18.32 8.97 1.72
CA HIS A 13 17.51 8.18 0.80
C HIS A 13 16.86 6.98 1.48
N ARG A 14 17.57 6.32 2.39
CA ARG A 14 17.06 5.20 3.17
C ARG A 14 15.94 5.61 4.12
N TRP A 15 16.13 6.68 4.90
CA TRP A 15 15.10 7.26 5.75
C TRP A 15 13.84 7.63 4.94
N SER A 16 14.05 8.25 3.78
CA SER A 16 12.97 8.61 2.86
C SER A 16 12.31 7.41 2.18
N ALA A 17 12.99 6.28 2.05
CA ALA A 17 12.45 5.03 1.51
C ALA A 17 11.63 4.31 2.58
N GLU A 18 12.17 4.16 3.79
CA GLU A 18 11.47 3.56 4.94
C GLU A 18 10.16 4.29 5.26
N GLY A 19 10.17 5.64 5.25
CA GLY A 19 8.94 6.42 5.42
C GLY A 19 7.91 6.21 4.31
N ARG A 20 8.35 6.01 3.06
CA ARG A 20 7.47 5.74 1.91
C ARG A 20 6.88 4.33 1.95
N GLU A 21 7.63 3.32 2.40
CA GLU A 21 7.10 1.96 2.56
C GLU A 21 6.03 1.90 3.65
N VAL A 22 6.24 2.59 4.79
CA VAL A 22 5.23 2.68 5.85
C VAL A 22 3.96 3.37 5.35
N GLU A 23 4.09 4.43 4.57
CA GLU A 23 2.94 5.15 4.02
C GLU A 23 2.20 4.32 2.96
N ARG A 24 2.90 3.54 2.15
CA ARG A 24 2.28 2.57 1.23
C ARG A 24 1.53 1.48 1.98
N ALA A 25 2.10 0.95 3.06
CA ALA A 25 1.44 -0.07 3.89
C ALA A 25 0.15 0.48 4.53
N ARG A 26 0.16 1.74 5.02
CA ARG A 26 -1.05 2.39 5.54
C ARG A 26 -2.10 2.64 4.47
N GLN A 27 -1.69 3.09 3.28
CA GLN A 27 -2.60 3.27 2.16
C GLN A 27 -3.21 1.93 1.72
N GLN A 28 -2.42 0.86 1.70
CA GLN A 28 -2.90 -0.49 1.39
C GLN A 28 -3.89 -1.02 2.45
N ASP A 29 -3.63 -0.78 3.74
CA ASP A 29 -4.56 -1.15 4.81
C ASP A 29 -5.90 -0.39 4.69
N GLN A 30 -5.84 0.92 4.44
CA GLN A 30 -7.03 1.73 4.20
C GLN A 30 -7.80 1.28 2.96
N ALA A 31 -7.12 0.97 1.86
CA ALA A 31 -7.69 0.41 0.65
C ALA A 31 -8.43 -0.91 0.92
N ASN A 32 -7.80 -1.82 1.68
CA ASN A 32 -8.41 -3.09 2.04
C ASN A 32 -9.68 -2.91 2.89
N ARG A 33 -9.63 -2.03 3.89
CA ARG A 33 -10.78 -1.73 4.75
C ARG A 33 -11.93 -1.08 3.98
N ALA A 34 -11.61 -0.19 3.05
CA ALA A 34 -12.60 0.40 2.15
C ALA A 34 -13.24 -0.68 1.27
N ALA A 35 -12.45 -1.59 0.71
CA ALA A 35 -12.96 -2.65 -0.13
C ALA A 35 -13.89 -3.63 0.60
N ILE A 36 -13.53 -4.05 1.81
CA ILE A 36 -14.39 -4.88 2.67
C ILE A 36 -15.70 -4.15 3.00
N THR A 37 -15.61 -2.85 3.25
CA THR A 37 -16.79 -2.02 3.57
C THR A 37 -17.74 -1.93 2.37
N VAL A 38 -17.20 -1.69 1.18
CA VAL A 38 -17.97 -1.62 -0.07
C VAL A 38 -18.62 -2.97 -0.38
N ALA A 39 -17.86 -4.07 -0.28
CA ALA A 39 -18.38 -5.42 -0.50
C ALA A 39 -19.51 -5.79 0.47
N GLY A 40 -19.49 -5.26 1.70
CA GLY A 40 -20.56 -5.46 2.68
C GLY A 40 -21.83 -4.65 2.42
N HIS A 41 -21.76 -3.60 1.58
CA HIS A 41 -22.88 -2.71 1.28
C HIS A 41 -23.39 -2.83 -0.17
N SER A 42 -22.60 -3.39 -1.09
CA SER A 42 -23.04 -3.65 -2.46
C SER A 42 -24.07 -4.78 -2.51
N ALA A 43 -25.07 -4.64 -3.37
CA ALA A 43 -26.05 -5.68 -3.66
C ALA A 43 -25.49 -6.81 -4.53
N ASP A 44 -24.49 -6.52 -5.38
CA ASP A 44 -23.84 -7.52 -6.22
C ASP A 44 -22.36 -7.20 -6.54
N ALA A 45 -21.68 -8.18 -7.15
CA ALA A 45 -20.26 -8.09 -7.45
C ALA A 45 -19.91 -7.07 -8.55
N VAL A 46 -20.86 -6.70 -9.41
CA VAL A 46 -20.65 -5.70 -10.47
C VAL A 46 -20.70 -4.31 -9.85
N GLU A 47 -21.70 -4.03 -9.03
CA GLU A 47 -21.82 -2.80 -8.27
C GLU A 47 -20.62 -2.61 -7.32
N CYS A 48 -20.20 -3.66 -6.63
CA CYS A 48 -19.00 -3.63 -5.80
C CYS A 48 -17.77 -3.18 -6.61
N ARG A 49 -17.55 -3.78 -7.79
CA ARG A 49 -16.43 -3.43 -8.66
C ARG A 49 -16.49 -1.97 -9.10
N GLU A 50 -17.66 -1.50 -9.56
CA GLU A 50 -17.83 -0.11 -10.00
C GLU A 50 -17.54 0.89 -8.86
N LEU A 51 -17.99 0.58 -7.65
CA LEU A 51 -17.71 1.40 -6.47
C LEU A 51 -16.23 1.40 -6.08
N LEU A 52 -15.53 0.26 -6.20
CA LEU A 52 -14.08 0.20 -5.99
C LEU A 52 -13.31 1.01 -7.03
N GLU A 53 -13.68 0.91 -8.30
CA GLU A 53 -13.10 1.69 -9.39
C GLU A 53 -13.28 3.20 -9.17
N MET A 54 -14.45 3.64 -8.71
CA MET A 54 -14.71 5.04 -8.35
C MET A 54 -13.84 5.56 -7.20
N LEU A 55 -13.44 4.67 -6.29
CA LEU A 55 -12.52 4.98 -5.19
C LEU A 55 -11.04 4.90 -5.62
N GLY A 56 -10.77 4.56 -6.88
CA GLY A 56 -9.41 4.32 -7.38
C GLY A 56 -8.77 3.07 -6.78
N LEU A 57 -9.59 2.14 -6.31
CA LEU A 57 -9.15 0.86 -5.74
C LEU A 57 -9.26 -0.22 -6.83
N GLU A 58 -8.12 -0.77 -7.24
CA GLU A 58 -8.11 -1.93 -8.12
C GLU A 58 -8.60 -3.15 -7.33
N PRO A 59 -9.66 -3.86 -7.74
CA PRO A 59 -10.10 -5.08 -7.05
C PRO A 59 -8.99 -6.15 -6.95
N GLU A 60 -8.03 -6.16 -7.89
CA GLU A 60 -6.84 -7.02 -7.83
C GLU A 60 -5.75 -6.54 -6.87
N SER A 61 -5.75 -5.26 -6.47
CA SER A 61 -4.80 -4.73 -5.48
C SER A 61 -5.14 -5.12 -4.04
N VAL A 62 -6.39 -5.54 -3.78
CA VAL A 62 -6.82 -6.09 -2.50
C VAL A 62 -6.35 -7.55 -2.44
N ARG A 63 -5.04 -7.76 -2.28
CA ARG A 63 -4.54 -9.08 -1.86
C ARG A 63 -4.95 -9.28 -0.40
N PRO A 64 -5.78 -10.28 -0.06
CA PRO A 64 -5.81 -10.75 1.32
C PRO A 64 -4.39 -11.22 1.62
N ASP A 65 -3.76 -10.57 2.60
CA ASP A 65 -2.41 -10.86 3.06
C ASP A 65 -2.22 -12.39 3.20
N SER A 66 -1.52 -12.92 2.19
CA SER A 66 -0.71 -14.12 2.27
C SER A 66 0.70 -13.66 1.94
N ALA A 67 1.39 -13.12 2.94
CA ALA A 67 2.77 -13.44 3.27
C ALA A 67 3.31 -12.37 4.24
N SER A 68 3.09 -12.61 5.53
CA SER A 68 4.05 -12.20 6.55
C SER A 68 5.11 -13.32 6.63
N PRO A 69 6.31 -13.16 6.04
CA PRO A 69 7.43 -14.02 6.41
C PRO A 69 7.87 -13.56 7.80
N ALA A 70 7.47 -14.33 8.81
CA ALA A 70 8.05 -14.24 10.14
C ALA A 70 9.57 -14.43 10.04
N ASN A 71 10.33 -13.42 10.45
CA ASN A 71 11.72 -13.55 10.87
C ASN A 71 11.96 -12.60 12.04
#